data_AF-A0A6A6ABE3-F1
#
_entry.id   AF-A0A6A6ABE3-F1
#
_cell.length_a   1.000
_cell.length_b   1.000
_cell.length_c   1.000
_cell.angle_alpha   90.00
_cell.angle_beta   90.00
_cell.angle_gamma   90.00
#
_symmetry.space_group_name_H-M   'P 1'
#
loop_
_entity.id
_entity.type
_entity.pdbx_description
1 polymer ?
#
loop_
_entity_poly.entity_id
_entity_poly.type
_entity_poly.pdbx_seq_one_letter_code
_entity_poly.pdbx_strand_id
1 'polypeptide(L)'
;MAAAFVEALNGLTVAPEPLQQFTSQNTFAEFYSSSFPVFALGSEVSESDLQQAAKVVNEQAQAELGIEDSELAEMGYAAVVPKSWQLHERYAPDAARWYHEEFDKDGSRTINDPQWYPLGFLGIVSSDWRKTGAVLVFYDARHQHPKDELVAVKAFVVDPEKIGPAVISLRQGDDDCENVKRNSATGWSKQKYMYART
;
A
#
# COMPACT_ATOMS: atom_id res chain seq x y z
N MET A 1 -2.50 18.45 -1.06
CA MET A 1 -2.39 17.40 -2.10
C MET A 1 -2.71 16.01 -1.52
N ALA A 2 -2.01 15.52 -0.50
CA ALA A 2 -2.28 14.21 0.11
C ALA A 2 -3.72 14.04 0.64
N ALA A 3 -4.24 15.05 1.36
CA ALA A 3 -5.61 15.03 1.86
C ALA A 3 -6.66 14.97 0.73
N ALA A 4 -6.48 15.75 -0.34
CA ALA A 4 -7.37 15.75 -1.50
C ALA A 4 -7.31 14.41 -2.25
N PHE A 5 -6.13 13.81 -2.37
CA PHE A 5 -5.96 12.48 -2.95
C PHE A 5 -6.71 11.41 -2.13
N VAL A 6 -6.53 11.42 -0.81
CA VAL A 6 -7.24 10.52 0.11
C VAL A 6 -8.75 10.73 0.06
N GLU A 7 -9.22 11.97 0.05
CA GLU A 7 -10.65 12.29 -0.04
C GLU A 7 -11.26 11.83 -1.35
N ALA A 8 -10.55 11.98 -2.47
CA ALA A 8 -11.01 11.51 -3.77
C ALA A 8 -11.11 9.97 -3.88
N LEU A 9 -10.38 9.23 -3.03
CA LEU A 9 -10.44 7.77 -2.99
C LEU A 9 -11.46 7.24 -1.99
N ASN A 10 -11.83 8.02 -0.96
CA ASN A 10 -12.81 7.55 0.03
C ASN A 10 -14.19 7.38 -0.62
N GLY A 11 -14.71 6.14 -0.59
CA GLY A 11 -15.97 5.78 -1.24
C GLY A 11 -15.81 5.33 -2.69
N LEU A 12 -14.58 5.30 -3.23
CA LEU A 12 -14.30 4.65 -4.50
C LEU A 12 -14.43 3.13 -4.33
N THR A 13 -15.07 2.51 -5.32
CA THR A 13 -15.15 1.07 -5.45
C THR A 13 -14.63 0.66 -6.83
N VAL A 14 -13.95 -0.48 -6.90
CA VAL A 14 -13.48 -1.09 -8.16
C VAL A 14 -14.14 -2.45 -8.37
N ALA A 15 -14.05 -2.96 -9.59
CA ALA A 15 -14.52 -4.30 -9.89
C ALA A 15 -13.74 -5.35 -9.07
N PRO A 16 -14.34 -6.52 -8.79
CA PRO A 16 -13.62 -7.60 -8.13
C PRO A 16 -12.66 -8.34 -9.06
N GLU A 17 -12.78 -8.21 -10.38
CA GLU A 17 -11.77 -8.69 -11.32
C GLU A 17 -10.86 -7.51 -11.71
N PRO A 18 -9.52 -7.66 -11.75
CA PRO A 18 -8.76 -8.91 -11.75
C PRO A 18 -8.17 -9.28 -10.37
N LEU A 19 -8.92 -9.21 -9.26
CA LEU A 19 -8.45 -9.81 -8.00
C LEU A 19 -8.32 -11.33 -8.22
N GLN A 20 -7.11 -11.81 -8.50
CA GLN A 20 -6.76 -13.22 -8.38
C GLN A 20 -7.14 -13.73 -6.98
N GLN A 21 -7.98 -14.76 -6.97
CA GLN A 21 -8.40 -15.44 -5.76
C GLN A 21 -7.37 -16.52 -5.43
N PHE A 22 -6.66 -16.39 -4.30
CA PHE A 22 -5.77 -17.45 -3.85
C PHE A 22 -6.55 -18.48 -3.01
N THR A 23 -6.47 -19.75 -3.38
CA THR A 23 -7.31 -20.84 -2.85
C THR A 23 -6.67 -21.60 -1.68
N SER A 24 -7.38 -21.62 -0.54
CA SER A 24 -7.57 -22.69 0.45
C SER A 24 -6.42 -23.55 1.03
N GLN A 25 -5.14 -23.27 0.82
CA GLN A 25 -4.09 -23.64 1.81
C GLN A 25 -3.72 -22.48 2.75
N ASN A 26 -4.47 -21.38 2.65
CA ASN A 26 -4.09 -20.05 3.06
C ASN A 26 -5.34 -19.27 3.53
N THR A 27 -5.70 -19.40 4.80
CA THR A 27 -6.45 -18.35 5.50
C THR A 27 -5.51 -17.17 5.65
N PHE A 28 -5.52 -16.24 4.68
CA PHE A 28 -4.42 -15.29 4.42
C PHE A 28 -3.08 -16.03 4.31
N ALA A 29 -2.69 -16.38 3.09
CA ALA A 29 -1.32 -16.86 2.89
C ALA A 29 -0.43 -15.76 3.41
N GLU A 30 0.53 -16.15 4.22
CA GLU A 30 1.74 -15.43 4.50
C GLU A 30 2.39 -14.92 3.19
N PHE A 31 1.90 -13.80 2.63
CA PHE A 31 2.49 -13.15 1.46
C PHE A 31 3.70 -12.32 1.89
N TYR A 32 4.58 -12.94 2.70
CA TYR A 32 5.86 -12.36 3.13
C TYR A 32 6.71 -11.92 1.93
N SER A 33 6.39 -12.41 0.72
CA SER A 33 7.09 -12.11 -0.52
C SER A 33 6.54 -10.94 -1.32
N SER A 34 5.24 -10.62 -1.27
CA SER A 34 4.68 -9.53 -2.09
C SER A 34 5.03 -8.15 -1.52
N SER A 35 5.41 -7.20 -2.35
CA SER A 35 5.82 -5.84 -1.92
C SER A 35 4.71 -4.82 -2.16
N PHE A 36 4.67 -3.74 -1.37
CA PHE A 36 3.95 -2.53 -1.73
C PHE A 36 4.77 -1.73 -2.77
N PRO A 37 4.24 -1.50 -3.98
CA PRO A 37 4.89 -0.61 -4.92
C PRO A 37 4.84 0.83 -4.43
N VAL A 38 5.95 1.56 -4.59
CA VAL A 38 6.08 2.96 -4.19
C VAL A 38 6.01 3.85 -5.43
N PHE A 39 4.99 4.70 -5.50
CA PHE A 39 4.76 5.61 -6.63
C PHE A 39 4.93 7.07 -6.25
N ALA A 40 5.32 7.89 -7.23
CA ALA A 40 5.29 9.35 -7.14
C ALA A 40 3.90 9.88 -7.48
N LEU A 41 3.26 10.57 -6.53
CA LEU A 41 2.01 11.31 -6.74
C LEU A 41 2.26 12.81 -6.99
N GLY A 42 3.38 13.36 -6.50
CA GLY A 42 3.79 14.74 -6.78
C GLY A 42 4.76 14.80 -7.96
N SER A 43 4.64 15.83 -8.81
CA SER A 43 5.51 16.04 -9.96
C SER A 43 6.95 16.40 -9.57
N GLU A 44 7.15 16.90 -8.35
CA GLU A 44 8.47 17.21 -7.78
C GLU A 44 9.20 15.98 -7.23
N VAL A 45 8.51 14.85 -7.07
CA VAL A 45 9.07 13.64 -6.47
C VAL A 45 9.92 12.90 -7.50
N SER A 46 11.22 12.79 -7.23
CA SER A 46 12.17 12.08 -8.08
C SER A 46 12.20 10.59 -7.77
N GLU A 47 12.74 9.78 -8.69
CA GLU A 47 13.00 8.36 -8.43
C GLU A 47 13.91 8.17 -7.21
N SER A 48 14.88 9.06 -7.01
CA SER A 48 15.77 9.03 -5.84
C SER A 48 15.00 9.20 -4.53
N ASP A 49 13.98 10.06 -4.50
CA ASP A 49 13.12 10.24 -3.32
C ASP A 49 12.33 8.96 -3.02
N LEU A 50 11.84 8.28 -4.07
CA LEU A 50 11.13 7.00 -3.93
C LEU A 50 12.04 5.89 -3.44
N GLN A 51 13.27 5.79 -3.98
CA GLN A 51 14.25 4.81 -3.53
C GLN A 51 14.65 5.04 -2.07
N GLN A 52 14.81 6.31 -1.67
CA GLN A 52 15.06 6.66 -0.27
C GLN A 52 13.86 6.29 0.62
N ALA A 53 12.63 6.55 0.18
CA ALA A 53 11.43 6.16 0.91
C ALA A 53 11.34 4.63 1.06
N ALA A 54 11.49 3.88 -0.02
CA ALA A 54 11.48 2.42 0.00
C ALA A 54 12.55 1.86 0.95
N LYS A 55 13.78 2.40 0.90
CA LYS A 55 14.85 2.01 1.83
C LYS A 55 14.45 2.18 3.29
N VAL A 56 13.93 3.35 3.66
CA VAL A 56 13.52 3.62 5.06
C VAL A 56 12.36 2.73 5.49
N VAL A 57 11.39 2.49 4.62
CA VAL A 57 10.27 1.59 4.91
C VAL A 57 10.77 0.17 5.19
N ASN A 58 11.74 -0.30 4.40
CA ASN A 58 12.35 -1.61 4.62
C ASN A 58 13.22 -1.66 5.90
N GLU A 59 13.96 -0.61 6.23
CA GLU A 59 14.69 -0.50 7.51
C GLU A 59 13.73 -0.54 8.71
N GLN A 60 12.59 0.14 8.62
CA GLN A 60 11.54 0.09 9.64
C GLN A 60 10.92 -1.31 9.75
N ALA A 61 10.70 -1.99 8.61
CA ALA A 61 10.20 -3.36 8.59
C ALA A 61 11.19 -4.36 9.22
N GLN A 62 12.50 -4.20 8.97
CA GLN A 62 13.55 -5.00 9.61
C GLN A 62 13.51 -4.84 11.13
N ALA A 63 13.42 -3.60 11.61
CA ALA A 63 13.37 -3.30 13.03
C ALA A 63 12.11 -3.88 13.70
N GLU A 64 10.96 -3.84 13.03
CA GLU A 64 9.70 -4.41 13.52
C GLU A 64 9.77 -5.94 13.62
N LEU A 65 10.32 -6.59 12.59
CA LEU A 65 10.41 -8.05 12.52
C LEU A 65 11.59 -8.62 13.32
N GLY A 66 12.56 -7.79 13.69
CA GLY A 66 13.79 -8.22 14.37
C GLY A 66 14.69 -9.09 13.49
N ILE A 67 14.71 -8.84 12.18
CA ILE A 67 15.46 -9.63 11.18
C ILE A 67 16.55 -8.79 10.50
N GLU A 68 17.57 -9.47 9.99
CA GLU A 68 18.65 -8.86 9.21
C GLU A 68 18.23 -8.56 7.76
N ASP A 69 18.99 -7.71 7.06
CA ASP A 69 18.69 -7.35 5.66
C ASP A 69 18.72 -8.55 4.70
N SER A 70 19.62 -9.51 4.94
CA SER A 70 19.67 -10.74 4.14
C SER A 70 18.41 -11.58 4.30
N GLU A 71 17.85 -11.65 5.51
CA GLU A 71 16.60 -12.38 5.77
C GLU A 71 15.42 -11.65 5.12
N LEU A 72 15.38 -10.31 5.20
CA LEU A 72 14.35 -9.54 4.47
C LEU A 72 14.48 -9.68 2.96
N ALA A 73 15.69 -9.79 2.42
CA ALA A 73 15.92 -9.99 0.99
C ALA A 73 15.43 -11.39 0.53
N GLU A 74 15.61 -12.41 1.36
CA GLU A 74 15.09 -13.76 1.11
C GLU A 74 13.56 -13.82 1.22
N MET A 75 12.98 -13.16 2.23
CA MET A 75 11.53 -13.09 2.40
C MET A 75 10.87 -12.24 1.32
N GLY A 76 11.52 -11.14 0.92
CA GLY A 76 11.01 -10.12 0.02
C GLY A 76 10.78 -8.79 0.73
N TYR A 77 11.38 -7.72 0.17
CA TYR A 77 11.24 -6.36 0.67
C TYR A 77 9.77 -5.92 0.80
N ALA A 78 9.47 -5.14 1.85
CA ALA A 78 8.13 -4.65 2.12
C ALA A 78 7.68 -3.56 1.15
N ALA A 79 8.62 -2.72 0.69
CA ALA A 79 8.38 -1.65 -0.26
C ALA A 79 9.43 -1.64 -1.37
N VAL A 80 9.00 -1.49 -2.62
CA VAL A 80 9.89 -1.48 -3.79
C VAL A 80 9.38 -0.48 -4.82
N VAL A 81 10.31 0.23 -5.49
CA VAL A 81 9.97 1.17 -6.57
C VAL A 81 9.82 0.40 -7.89
N PRO A 82 8.66 0.42 -8.56
CA PRO A 82 8.48 -0.24 -9.84
C PRO A 82 9.12 0.56 -10.98
N LYS A 83 9.30 -0.07 -12.15
CA LYS A 83 9.82 0.62 -13.34
C LYS A 83 8.93 1.78 -13.78
N SER A 84 7.61 1.58 -13.72
CA SER A 84 6.60 2.61 -14.02
C SER A 84 6.14 3.29 -12.74
N TRP A 85 7.01 4.09 -12.10
CA TRP A 85 6.78 4.66 -10.78
C TRP A 85 6.02 6.00 -10.75
N GLN A 86 5.77 6.61 -11.91
CA GLN A 86 5.15 7.93 -12.01
C GLN A 86 3.61 7.84 -12.09
N LEU A 87 2.92 8.47 -11.14
CA LEU A 87 1.46 8.62 -11.14
C LEU A 87 1.01 10.09 -11.03
N HIS A 88 1.93 11.05 -11.01
CA HIS A 88 1.65 12.47 -10.77
C HIS A 88 0.79 13.14 -11.84
N GLU A 89 0.68 12.56 -13.04
CA GLU A 89 -0.21 13.05 -14.10
C GLU A 89 -1.64 12.50 -14.00
N ARG A 90 -1.89 11.55 -13.09
CA ARG A 90 -3.19 10.89 -12.95
C ARG A 90 -4.01 11.51 -11.82
N TYR A 91 -5.29 11.69 -12.08
CA TYR A 91 -6.25 11.97 -11.01
C TYR A 91 -6.36 10.75 -10.08
N ALA A 92 -6.66 10.96 -8.79
CA ALA A 92 -6.53 9.91 -7.77
C ALA A 92 -7.32 8.63 -8.07
N PRO A 93 -8.62 8.69 -8.44
CA PRO A 93 -9.39 7.52 -8.86
C PRO A 93 -8.82 6.83 -10.10
N ASP A 94 -8.24 7.57 -11.04
CA ASP A 94 -7.64 7.01 -12.25
C ASP A 94 -6.31 6.31 -11.94
N ALA A 95 -5.55 6.82 -10.98
CA ALA A 95 -4.36 6.15 -10.45
C ALA A 95 -4.73 4.82 -9.76
N ALA A 96 -5.80 4.82 -8.95
CA ALA A 96 -6.29 3.61 -8.30
C ALA A 96 -6.81 2.59 -9.34
N ARG A 97 -7.69 2.99 -10.26
CA ARG A 97 -8.18 2.10 -11.32
C ARG A 97 -7.05 1.53 -12.17
N TRP A 98 -6.10 2.38 -12.59
CA TRP A 98 -4.94 1.93 -13.34
C TRP A 98 -4.12 0.88 -12.58
N TYR A 99 -3.84 1.09 -11.29
CA TYR A 99 -3.15 0.10 -10.49
C TYR A 99 -3.93 -1.22 -10.42
N HIS A 100 -5.24 -1.13 -10.28
CA HIS A 100 -6.11 -2.30 -10.19
C HIS A 100 -6.21 -3.07 -11.52
N GLU A 101 -6.38 -2.38 -12.64
CA GLU A 101 -6.77 -2.95 -13.92
C GLU A 101 -5.59 -3.18 -14.87
N GLU A 102 -4.58 -2.31 -14.84
CA GLU A 102 -3.54 -2.25 -15.88
C GLU A 102 -2.13 -2.50 -15.36
N PHE A 103 -1.85 -2.24 -14.07
CA PHE A 103 -0.51 -2.45 -13.52
C PHE A 103 -0.17 -3.95 -13.49
N ASP A 104 1.01 -4.27 -14.01
CA ASP A 104 1.59 -5.61 -14.01
C ASP A 104 1.92 -6.03 -12.57
N LYS A 105 1.11 -6.95 -12.05
CA LYS A 105 1.19 -7.46 -10.67
C LYS A 105 2.21 -8.58 -10.50
N ASP A 106 2.64 -9.20 -11.59
CA ASP A 106 3.60 -10.30 -11.57
C ASP A 106 5.02 -9.76 -11.39
N GLY A 107 5.30 -8.59 -11.96
CA GLY A 107 6.57 -7.88 -11.80
C GLY A 107 7.72 -8.61 -12.49
N SER A 108 8.95 -8.46 -11.97
CA SER A 108 10.13 -9.07 -12.58
C SER A 108 10.47 -10.46 -12.02
N ARG A 109 9.62 -11.03 -11.16
CA ARG A 109 9.91 -12.30 -10.49
C ARG A 109 9.53 -13.49 -11.38
N THR A 110 10.35 -14.53 -11.32
CA THR A 110 10.16 -15.82 -11.99
C THR A 110 9.36 -16.84 -11.15
N ILE A 111 9.02 -16.48 -9.91
CA ILE A 111 8.25 -17.32 -8.98
C ILE A 111 6.76 -17.19 -9.33
N ASN A 112 6.00 -18.27 -9.13
CA ASN A 112 4.55 -18.34 -9.41
C ASN A 112 3.68 -17.39 -8.57
N ASP A 113 4.28 -16.64 -7.63
CA ASP A 113 3.58 -15.69 -6.78
C ASP A 113 3.83 -14.24 -7.27
N PRO A 114 2.76 -13.43 -7.41
CA PRO A 114 2.87 -12.06 -7.88
C PRO A 114 3.67 -11.17 -6.92
N GLN A 115 4.54 -10.34 -7.51
CA GLN A 115 5.36 -9.40 -6.78
C GLN A 115 4.51 -8.29 -6.13
N TRP A 116 3.40 -7.88 -6.76
CA TRP A 116 2.57 -6.74 -6.37
C TRP A 116 1.11 -7.16 -6.24
N TYR A 117 0.74 -7.83 -5.17
CA TYR A 117 -0.57 -8.46 -5.11
C TYR A 117 -1.55 -7.66 -4.24
N PRO A 118 -2.82 -7.41 -4.65
CA PRO A 118 -3.46 -6.10 -4.54
C PRO A 118 -3.96 -5.84 -3.13
N LEU A 119 -3.01 -5.75 -2.21
CA LEU A 119 -3.09 -5.09 -0.93
C LEU A 119 -3.05 -3.59 -1.16
N GLY A 120 -2.45 -3.12 -2.27
CA GLY A 120 -2.50 -1.74 -2.71
C GLY A 120 -1.11 -1.15 -2.93
N PHE A 121 -0.92 0.15 -2.70
CA PHE A 121 0.33 0.84 -3.00
C PHE A 121 0.63 2.00 -2.05
N LEU A 122 1.90 2.40 -2.00
CA LEU A 122 2.37 3.60 -1.31
C LEU A 122 2.53 4.75 -2.32
N GLY A 123 1.96 5.91 -1.98
CA GLY A 123 2.05 7.13 -2.76
C GLY A 123 2.84 8.22 -2.04
N ILE A 124 3.95 8.64 -2.62
CA ILE A 124 4.77 9.75 -2.14
C ILE A 124 4.32 11.03 -2.83
N VAL A 125 3.77 11.95 -2.04
CA VAL A 125 3.13 13.18 -2.56
C VAL A 125 4.12 14.32 -2.69
N SER A 126 5.20 14.33 -1.91
CA SER A 126 6.20 15.40 -1.92
C SER A 126 7.57 14.86 -1.50
N SER A 127 8.65 15.53 -1.90
CA SER A 127 10.02 15.18 -1.50
C SER A 127 10.21 15.26 0.02
N ASP A 128 9.43 16.10 0.71
CA ASP A 128 9.41 16.24 2.17
C ASP A 128 8.57 15.15 2.88
N TRP A 129 8.43 13.96 2.28
CA TRP A 129 7.59 12.86 2.78
C TRP A 129 7.90 12.42 4.22
N ARG A 130 9.14 12.62 4.68
CA ARG A 130 9.52 12.38 6.09
C ARG A 130 8.80 13.29 7.10
N LYS A 131 8.22 14.39 6.65
CA LYS A 131 7.38 15.28 7.46
C LYS A 131 5.91 15.11 7.14
N THR A 132 5.56 14.87 5.87
CA THR A 132 4.17 14.85 5.42
C THR A 132 3.51 13.47 5.47
N GLY A 133 4.29 12.40 5.59
CA GLY A 133 3.81 11.03 5.46
C GLY A 133 3.72 10.55 4.02
N ALA A 134 3.36 9.28 3.89
CA ALA A 134 3.01 8.64 2.62
C ALA A 134 1.51 8.34 2.58
N VAL A 135 0.90 8.38 1.40
CA VAL A 135 -0.47 7.90 1.20
C VAL A 135 -0.43 6.40 1.04
N LEU A 136 -1.05 5.66 1.95
CA LEU A 136 -1.33 4.25 1.73
C LEU A 136 -2.69 4.12 1.06
N VAL A 137 -2.73 3.43 -0.07
CA VAL A 137 -3.95 3.01 -0.75
C VAL A 137 -4.08 1.51 -0.56
N PHE A 138 -5.26 1.06 -0.12
CA PHE A 138 -5.55 -0.34 0.18
C PHE A 138 -6.84 -0.80 -0.50
N TYR A 139 -6.84 -1.98 -1.10
CA TYR A 139 -8.04 -2.59 -1.69
C TYR A 139 -8.63 -3.59 -0.70
N ASP A 140 -9.83 -3.31 -0.20
CA ASP A 140 -10.48 -4.05 0.88
C ASP A 140 -11.14 -5.35 0.38
N ALA A 141 -10.35 -6.18 -0.28
CA ALA A 141 -10.76 -7.48 -0.76
C ALA A 141 -10.65 -8.52 0.36
N ARG A 142 -11.63 -9.43 0.44
CA ARG A 142 -11.62 -10.55 1.39
C ARG A 142 -11.27 -11.85 0.69
N HIS A 143 -10.78 -12.83 1.43
CA HIS A 143 -10.62 -14.18 0.91
C HIS A 143 -11.96 -14.67 0.33
N GLN A 144 -11.95 -15.19 -0.90
CA GLN A 144 -13.17 -15.56 -1.65
C GLN A 144 -14.15 -14.38 -1.81
N HIS A 145 -13.63 -13.17 -2.10
CA HIS A 145 -14.48 -12.03 -2.40
C HIS A 145 -15.47 -12.37 -3.53
N PRO A 146 -16.79 -12.10 -3.37
CA PRO A 146 -17.77 -12.42 -4.39
C PRO A 146 -17.48 -11.71 -5.70
N LYS A 147 -17.72 -12.40 -6.83
CA LYS A 147 -17.45 -11.85 -8.17
C LYS A 147 -18.39 -10.71 -8.58
N ASP A 148 -19.47 -10.52 -7.84
CA ASP A 148 -20.50 -9.51 -8.03
C ASP A 148 -20.45 -8.39 -6.98
N GLU A 149 -19.62 -8.53 -5.95
CA GLU A 149 -19.42 -7.51 -4.92
C GLU A 149 -18.26 -6.60 -5.33
N LEU A 150 -18.46 -5.29 -5.22
CA LEU A 150 -17.43 -4.31 -5.53
C LEU A 150 -16.44 -4.19 -4.36
N VAL A 151 -15.18 -3.91 -4.69
CA VAL A 151 -14.09 -3.82 -3.73
C VAL A 151 -13.90 -2.37 -3.33
N ALA A 152 -14.00 -2.09 -2.04
CA ALA A 152 -13.78 -0.74 -1.53
C ALA A 152 -12.29 -0.36 -1.59
N VAL A 153 -12.01 0.84 -2.08
CA VAL A 153 -10.67 1.43 -2.02
C VAL A 153 -10.60 2.31 -0.78
N LYS A 154 -9.65 2.01 0.10
CA LYS A 154 -9.36 2.77 1.31
C LYS A 154 -8.06 3.55 1.11
N ALA A 155 -8.02 4.78 1.60
CA ALA A 155 -6.79 5.55 1.58
C ALA A 155 -6.62 6.37 2.87
N PHE A 156 -5.37 6.54 3.31
CA PHE A 156 -5.02 7.45 4.40
C PHE A 156 -3.54 7.81 4.37
N VAL A 157 -3.20 8.91 5.04
CA VAL A 157 -1.81 9.32 5.23
C VAL A 157 -1.23 8.61 6.45
N VAL A 158 -0.17 7.84 6.23
CA VAL A 158 0.58 7.11 7.25
C VAL A 158 1.68 8.01 7.80
N ASP A 159 1.86 7.97 9.11
CA ASP A 159 2.96 8.60 9.81
C ASP A 159 4.31 8.07 9.27
N PRO A 160 5.25 8.95 8.89
CA PRO A 160 6.58 8.57 8.41
C PRO A 160 7.30 7.53 9.27
N GLU A 161 7.10 7.54 10.59
CA GLU A 161 7.76 6.62 11.53
C GLU A 161 7.11 5.23 11.59
N LYS A 162 5.93 5.08 10.98
CA LYS A 162 5.09 3.88 11.10
C LYS A 162 4.78 3.22 9.76
N ILE A 163 5.39 3.67 8.67
CA ILE A 163 5.10 3.14 7.34
C ILE A 163 5.52 1.66 7.25
N GLY A 164 6.72 1.31 7.70
CA GLY A 164 7.22 -0.07 7.72
C GLY A 164 6.31 -1.04 8.47
N PRO A 165 6.05 -0.81 9.78
CA PRO A 165 5.13 -1.65 10.55
C PRO A 165 3.73 -1.74 9.93
N ALA A 166 3.20 -0.63 9.41
CA ALA A 166 1.88 -0.62 8.77
C ALA A 166 1.80 -1.52 7.53
N VAL A 167 2.79 -1.48 6.64
CA VAL A 167 2.79 -2.34 5.45
C VAL A 167 3.07 -3.80 5.81
N ILE A 168 3.92 -4.07 6.79
CA ILE A 168 4.19 -5.44 7.26
C ILE A 168 2.91 -6.07 7.82
N SER A 169 2.22 -5.37 8.73
CA SER A 169 0.98 -5.90 9.33
C SER A 169 -0.08 -6.23 8.27
N LEU A 170 -0.23 -5.39 7.23
CA LEU A 170 -1.13 -5.67 6.11
C LEU A 170 -0.68 -6.84 5.23
N ARG A 171 0.64 -7.02 5.03
CA ARG A 171 1.20 -8.14 4.25
C ARG A 171 1.01 -9.47 4.97
N GLN A 172 1.17 -9.49 6.29
CA GLN A 172 1.01 -10.68 7.12
C GLN A 172 -0.46 -11.02 7.36
N GLY A 173 -1.37 -10.06 7.16
CA GLY A 173 -2.78 -10.23 7.47
C GLY A 173 -3.07 -10.16 8.98
N ASP A 174 -2.12 -9.64 9.77
CA ASP A 174 -2.23 -9.52 11.22
C ASP A 174 -3.28 -8.47 11.62
N ASP A 175 -3.41 -7.40 10.82
CA ASP A 175 -4.40 -6.35 11.02
C ASP A 175 -5.25 -6.07 9.80
N ASP A 176 -6.47 -5.60 10.05
CA ASP A 176 -7.26 -4.93 9.04
C ASP A 176 -6.81 -3.47 8.79
N CYS A 177 -7.19 -2.95 7.63
CA CYS A 177 -6.85 -1.59 7.22
C CYS A 177 -7.32 -0.51 8.22
N GLU A 178 -8.41 -0.73 8.97
CA GLU A 178 -8.92 0.25 9.93
C GLU A 178 -8.08 0.26 11.23
N ASN A 179 -7.60 -0.89 11.68
CA ASN A 179 -6.69 -0.98 12.81
C ASN A 179 -5.34 -0.36 12.46
N VAL A 180 -4.79 -0.67 11.28
CA VAL A 180 -3.57 -0.04 10.78
C VAL A 180 -3.74 1.48 10.71
N LYS A 181 -4.86 1.97 10.17
CA LYS A 181 -5.16 3.41 10.15
C LYS A 181 -5.20 4.02 11.55
N ARG A 182 -5.87 3.40 12.51
CA ARG A 182 -5.94 3.90 13.89
C ARG A 182 -4.57 4.08 14.53
N ASN A 183 -3.66 3.13 14.28
CA ASN A 183 -2.36 3.05 14.95
C ASN A 183 -1.26 3.85 14.23
N SER A 184 -1.37 3.96 12.90
CA SER A 184 -0.31 4.50 12.04
C SER A 184 -0.64 5.81 11.33
N ALA A 185 -1.91 6.24 11.27
CA ALA A 185 -2.26 7.46 10.55
C ALA A 185 -1.74 8.73 11.27
N THR A 186 -1.40 9.76 10.50
CA THR A 186 -1.03 11.08 11.05
C THR A 186 -2.18 11.72 11.86
N GLY A 187 -1.87 12.61 12.81
CA GLY A 187 -2.88 13.18 13.72
C GLY A 187 -4.08 13.84 13.02
N TRP A 188 -3.87 14.43 11.83
CA TRP A 188 -4.95 15.03 11.03
C TRP A 188 -5.89 13.95 10.44
N SER A 189 -5.38 12.83 9.95
CA SER A 189 -6.23 11.74 9.41
C SER A 189 -7.04 11.00 10.48
N LYS A 190 -6.70 11.13 11.78
CA LYS A 190 -7.49 10.57 12.90
C LYS A 190 -8.73 11.39 13.26
N GLN A 191 -8.75 12.70 12.99
CA GLN A 191 -9.84 13.59 13.44
C GLN A 191 -11.21 13.27 12.82
N LYS A 192 -11.27 12.67 11.62
CA LYS A 192 -12.55 12.28 11.00
C LYS A 192 -13.24 11.08 11.68
N TYR A 193 -12.53 10.25 12.45
CA TYR A 193 -13.12 9.07 13.11
C TYR A 193 -13.65 9.36 14.51
N MET A 194 -13.17 10.40 15.18
CA MET A 194 -13.72 10.79 16.50
C MET A 194 -15.09 11.46 16.40
N TYR A 195 -15.46 12.01 15.25
CA TYR A 195 -16.75 12.69 15.04
C TYR A 195 -17.85 11.82 14.41
N ALA A 196 -17.57 10.55 14.08
CA ALA A 196 -18.55 9.61 13.55
C ALA A 196 -19.22 8.73 14.63
N ARG A 197 -18.97 9.02 15.92
CA ARG A 197 -19.64 8.39 17.07
C ARG A 197 -20.31 9.45 17.96
N THR A 198 -21.41 10.01 17.48
CA THR A 198 -22.45 10.70 18.26
C THR A 198 -23.77 10.46 17.56
#